data_AF-A0A5C5GCY4-F1
#
_entry.id   AF-A0A5C5GCY4-F1
#
_cell.length_a   1.000
_cell.length_b   1.000
_cell.length_c   1.000
_cell.angle_alpha   90.00
_cell.angle_beta   90.00
_cell.angle_gamma   90.00
#
_symmetry.space_group_name_H-M   'P 1'
#
loop_
_entity.id
_entity.type
_entity.pdbx_description
1 polymer ?
#
loop_
_entity_poly.entity_id
_entity_poly.type
_entity_poly.pdbx_seq_one_letter_code
_entity_poly.pdbx_strand_id
1 'polypeptide(L)'
;MEGEVVELYQRPGETLMDRGRINYEPVVAYFLDGRERRASVGSGHTSFNIPVGESARVRALPGGTGNVRMDSAAGMWFVPAVIGLLGLVTLALAALLWAGIDRLLRRRALGHGKSPADEL
;
A
#
# COMPACT_ATOMS: atom_id res chain seq x y z
N MET A 1 -10.88 7.57 -16.62
CA MET A 1 -11.37 7.42 -18.01
C MET A 1 -11.31 5.95 -18.38
N GLU A 2 -12.03 5.57 -19.41
CA GLU A 2 -12.01 4.21 -19.95
C GLU A 2 -11.02 4.14 -21.11
N GLY A 3 -10.33 3.01 -21.23
CA GLY A 3 -9.44 2.71 -22.34
C GLY A 3 -9.46 1.22 -22.65
N GLU A 4 -8.99 0.85 -23.83
CA GLU A 4 -8.94 -0.53 -24.31
C GLU A 4 -7.53 -1.11 -24.10
N VAL A 5 -7.44 -2.32 -23.59
CA VAL A 5 -6.17 -3.04 -23.52
C VAL A 5 -5.77 -3.47 -24.93
N VAL A 6 -4.72 -2.87 -25.47
CA VAL A 6 -4.23 -3.15 -26.84
C VAL A 6 -3.02 -4.06 -26.85
N GLU A 7 -2.35 -4.23 -25.71
CA GLU A 7 -1.21 -5.12 -25.55
C GLU A 7 -1.10 -5.57 -24.10
N LEU A 8 -0.57 -6.77 -23.87
CA LEU A 8 -0.39 -7.34 -22.53
C LEU A 8 1.00 -7.97 -22.43
N TYR A 9 1.92 -7.28 -21.77
CA TYR A 9 3.23 -7.87 -21.47
C TYR A 9 3.13 -8.78 -20.25
N GLN A 10 3.77 -9.94 -20.36
CA GLN A 10 3.87 -10.92 -19.30
C GLN A 10 5.33 -11.05 -18.89
N ARG A 11 5.62 -10.91 -17.60
CA ARG A 11 6.98 -11.10 -17.07
C ARG A 11 6.92 -12.05 -15.88
N PRO A 12 7.87 -12.99 -15.75
CA PRO A 12 8.00 -13.74 -14.51
C PRO A 12 8.30 -12.77 -13.37
N GLY A 13 7.65 -12.96 -12.23
CA GLY A 13 7.91 -12.19 -11.03
C GLY A 13 9.28 -12.51 -10.46
N GLU A 14 10.14 -11.50 -10.34
CA GLU A 14 11.53 -11.64 -9.91
C GLU A 14 11.72 -11.36 -8.41
N THR A 15 10.73 -10.75 -7.76
CA THR A 15 10.84 -10.34 -6.35
C THR A 15 10.25 -11.38 -5.40
N LEU A 16 10.71 -11.35 -4.14
CA LEU A 16 10.12 -12.11 -3.03
C LEU A 16 8.61 -11.88 -2.87
N MET A 17 8.11 -10.71 -3.26
CA MET A 17 6.69 -10.37 -3.18
C MET A 17 5.88 -11.02 -4.29
N ASP A 18 6.49 -11.29 -5.45
CA ASP A 18 5.81 -11.91 -6.59
C ASP A 18 5.58 -13.41 -6.41
N ARG A 19 6.40 -14.08 -5.57
CA ARG A 19 6.30 -15.51 -5.26
C ARG A 19 6.27 -16.41 -6.51
N GLY A 20 7.05 -16.05 -7.53
CA GLY A 20 7.11 -16.77 -8.81
C GLY A 20 5.84 -16.68 -9.67
N ARG A 21 4.91 -15.76 -9.34
CA ARG A 21 3.73 -15.50 -10.16
C ARG A 21 4.09 -14.64 -11.38
N ILE A 22 3.29 -14.75 -12.43
CA ILE A 22 3.42 -13.91 -13.62
C ILE A 22 2.85 -12.52 -13.31
N ASN A 23 3.65 -11.50 -13.57
CA ASN A 23 3.22 -10.11 -13.55
C ASN A 23 2.77 -9.68 -14.93
N TYR A 24 1.63 -9.00 -14.96
CA TYR A 24 1.00 -8.51 -16.17
C TYR A 24 1.15 -7.00 -16.24
N GLU A 25 1.56 -6.49 -17.39
CA GLU A 25 1.72 -5.08 -17.67
C GLU A 25 0.93 -4.74 -18.95
N PRO A 26 -0.36 -4.39 -18.82
CA PRO A 26 -1.18 -3.99 -19.96
C PRO A 26 -0.78 -2.60 -20.50
N VAL A 27 -0.81 -2.48 -21.82
CA VAL A 27 -0.79 -1.20 -22.53
C VAL A 27 -2.22 -0.85 -22.91
N VAL A 28 -2.66 0.32 -22.50
CA VAL A 28 -4.03 0.79 -22.70
C VAL A 28 -4.05 1.91 -23.72
N ALA A 29 -4.91 1.80 -24.72
CA ALA A 29 -5.26 2.86 -25.65
C ALA A 29 -6.46 3.65 -25.09
N TYR A 30 -6.38 4.97 -25.10
CA TYR A 30 -7.43 5.85 -24.57
C TYR A 30 -7.41 7.20 -25.26
N PHE A 31 -8.52 7.94 -25.17
CA PHE A 31 -8.61 9.31 -25.67
C PHE A 31 -8.44 10.32 -24.54
N LEU A 32 -7.55 11.29 -24.77
CA LEU A 32 -7.37 12.44 -23.90
C LEU A 32 -7.24 13.69 -24.75
N ASP A 33 -8.08 14.69 -24.48
CA ASP A 33 -8.14 15.97 -25.21
C ASP A 33 -8.28 15.79 -26.73
N GLY A 34 -9.14 14.84 -27.15
CA GLY A 34 -9.39 14.53 -28.56
C GLY A 34 -8.26 13.81 -29.28
N ARG A 35 -7.21 13.39 -28.57
CA ARG A 35 -6.09 12.62 -29.13
C ARG A 35 -6.06 11.23 -28.56
N GLU A 36 -5.87 10.25 -29.44
CA GLU A 36 -5.58 8.89 -29.02
C GLU A 36 -4.19 8.82 -28.40
N ARG A 37 -4.07 8.10 -27.29
CA ARG A 37 -2.85 7.88 -26.54
C ARG A 37 -2.75 6.41 -26.21
N ARG A 38 -1.51 5.90 -26.17
CA ARG A 38 -1.18 4.57 -25.65
C ARG A 38 -0.24 4.75 -24.46
N ALA A 39 -0.51 4.07 -23.37
CA ALA A 39 0.33 4.13 -22.18
C ALA A 39 0.35 2.78 -21.46
N SER A 40 1.51 2.45 -20.88
CA SER A 40 1.63 1.31 -19.96
C SER A 40 1.14 1.72 -18.57
N VAL A 41 0.69 0.74 -17.77
CA VAL A 41 0.50 0.92 -16.33
C VAL A 41 1.81 1.07 -15.54
N GLY A 42 2.96 0.94 -16.22
CA GLY A 42 4.32 1.18 -15.73
C GLY A 42 4.86 0.05 -14.86
N SER A 43 4.13 -0.33 -13.81
CA SER A 43 4.48 -1.44 -12.93
C SER A 43 3.54 -2.62 -13.18
N GLY A 44 4.11 -3.78 -13.55
CA GLY A 44 3.34 -5.01 -13.71
C GLY A 44 2.88 -5.58 -12.36
N HIS A 45 1.68 -6.16 -12.33
CA HIS A 45 1.15 -6.83 -11.14
C HIS A 45 0.29 -8.04 -11.56
N THR A 46 0.28 -9.08 -10.72
CA THR A 46 -0.51 -10.30 -10.96
C THR A 46 -2.00 -10.05 -11.20
N SER A 47 -2.57 -9.01 -10.57
CA SER A 47 -3.99 -8.64 -10.72
C SER A 47 -4.30 -7.86 -12.00
N PHE A 48 -3.32 -7.60 -12.86
CA PHE A 48 -3.48 -6.82 -14.09
C PHE A 48 -3.63 -7.71 -15.33
N ASN A 49 -4.02 -8.97 -15.13
CA ASN A 49 -4.32 -9.92 -16.20
C ASN A 49 -5.66 -9.59 -16.87
N ILE A 50 -5.68 -8.50 -17.64
CA ILE A 50 -6.83 -8.08 -18.43
C ILE A 50 -6.56 -8.48 -19.89
N PRO A 51 -7.45 -9.25 -20.53
CA PRO A 51 -7.27 -9.66 -21.92
C PRO A 51 -7.13 -8.47 -22.88
N VAL A 52 -6.42 -8.67 -23.98
CA VAL A 52 -6.40 -7.70 -25.09
C VAL A 52 -7.80 -7.59 -25.70
N GLY A 53 -8.24 -6.36 -25.99
CA GLY A 53 -9.58 -6.02 -26.48
C GLY A 53 -10.58 -5.69 -25.37
N GLU A 54 -10.23 -5.92 -24.10
CA GLU A 54 -11.09 -5.59 -22.97
C GLU A 54 -10.92 -4.15 -22.51
N SER A 55 -11.98 -3.62 -21.90
CA SER A 55 -11.97 -2.29 -21.30
C SER A 55 -11.28 -2.27 -19.93
N ALA A 56 -10.53 -1.20 -19.66
CA ALA A 56 -9.91 -0.95 -18.37
C ALA A 56 -10.08 0.52 -17.96
N ARG A 57 -10.42 0.75 -16.69
CA ARG A 57 -10.46 2.11 -16.14
C ARG A 57 -9.05 2.55 -15.77
N VAL A 58 -8.62 3.66 -16.37
CA VAL A 58 -7.30 4.23 -16.18
C VAL A 58 -7.37 5.71 -15.82
N ARG A 59 -6.30 6.22 -15.21
CA ARG A 59 -6.11 7.62 -14.86
C ARG A 59 -4.77 8.09 -15.41
N ALA A 60 -4.79 9.09 -16.29
CA ALA A 60 -3.56 9.71 -16.77
C ALA A 60 -2.93 10.52 -15.63
N LEU A 61 -1.60 10.46 -15.57
CA LEU A 61 -0.82 11.25 -14.62
C LEU A 61 -0.51 12.63 -15.24
N PRO A 62 -0.72 13.73 -14.50
CA PRO A 62 -0.37 15.06 -14.99
C PRO A 62 1.14 15.13 -15.29
N GLY A 63 1.52 15.60 -16.47
CA GLY A 63 2.92 15.81 -16.85
C GLY A 63 3.69 14.57 -17.34
N GLY A 64 3.08 13.38 -17.35
CA GLY A 64 3.70 12.15 -17.86
C GLY A 64 3.06 11.70 -19.18
N THR A 65 3.86 11.49 -20.23
CA THR A 65 3.36 11.09 -21.56
C THR A 65 3.28 9.56 -21.77
N GLY A 66 3.76 8.74 -20.82
CA GLY A 66 3.93 7.30 -21.04
C GLY A 66 3.23 6.36 -20.05
N ASN A 67 2.84 6.85 -18.86
CA ASN A 67 2.32 6.00 -17.79
C ASN A 67 0.91 6.40 -17.36
N VAL A 68 0.03 5.42 -17.24
CA VAL A 68 -1.30 5.55 -16.63
C VAL A 68 -1.36 4.77 -15.32
N ARG A 69 -2.24 5.17 -14.41
CA ARG A 69 -2.60 4.33 -13.25
C ARG A 69 -3.87 3.57 -13.54
N MET A 70 -3.85 2.26 -13.29
CA MET A 70 -5.05 1.45 -13.36
C MET A 70 -5.90 1.63 -12.10
N ASP A 71 -7.20 1.80 -12.29
CA ASP A 71 -8.18 2.01 -11.23
C ASP A 71 -8.59 0.66 -10.59
N SER A 72 -7.59 -0.06 -10.09
CA SER A 72 -7.77 -1.33 -9.39
C SER A 72 -7.72 -1.13 -7.88
N ALA A 73 -8.38 -2.02 -7.13
CA ALA A 73 -8.33 -1.97 -5.67
C ALA A 73 -6.88 -2.00 -5.15
N ALA A 74 -6.02 -2.85 -5.73
CA ALA A 74 -4.60 -2.91 -5.39
C ALA A 74 -3.88 -1.59 -5.71
N GLY A 75 -4.04 -1.06 -6.93
CA GLY A 75 -3.38 0.18 -7.35
C GLY A 75 -3.80 1.42 -6.55
N MET A 76 -5.04 1.46 -6.06
CA MET A 76 -5.56 2.56 -5.26
C MET A 76 -5.22 2.44 -3.76
N TRP A 77 -5.37 1.24 -3.19
CA TRP A 77 -5.33 1.05 -1.74
C TRP A 77 -4.01 0.55 -1.20
N PHE A 78 -3.08 0.08 -2.04
CA PHE A 78 -1.82 -0.48 -1.56
C PHE A 78 -1.02 0.52 -0.69
N VAL A 79 -0.75 1.73 -1.21
CA VAL A 79 0.01 2.75 -0.45
C VAL A 79 -0.74 3.19 0.81
N PRO A 80 -2.03 3.57 0.77
CA PRO A 80 -2.79 3.88 1.98
C PRO A 80 -2.80 2.74 3.01
N ALA A 81 -2.95 1.48 2.58
CA ALA A 81 -2.97 0.33 3.47
C ALA A 81 -1.61 0.12 4.16
N VAL A 82 -0.51 0.26 3.42
CA VAL A 82 0.85 0.18 4.00
C VAL A 82 1.08 1.29 5.01
N ILE A 83 0.70 2.54 4.70
CA ILE A 83 0.82 3.67 5.63
C ILE A 83 -0.04 3.43 6.89
N GLY A 84 -1.28 2.98 6.71
CA GLY A 84 -2.18 2.67 7.82
C GLY A 84 -1.64 1.57 8.72
N LEU A 85 -1.08 0.51 8.14
CA LEU A 85 -0.46 -0.58 8.88
C LEU A 85 0.76 -0.11 9.68
N LEU A 86 1.65 0.68 9.07
CA LEU A 86 2.81 1.24 9.76
C LEU A 86 2.38 2.12 10.93
N GLY A 87 1.40 3.00 10.72
CA GLY A 87 0.84 3.84 11.78
C GLY A 87 0.26 3.03 12.94
N LEU A 88 -0.51 1.98 12.64
CA LEU A 88 -1.09 1.09 13.65
C LEU A 88 -0.01 0.37 14.47
N VAL A 89 1.04 -0.14 13.82
CA VAL A 89 2.15 -0.81 14.51
C VAL A 89 2.88 0.17 15.43
N THR A 90 3.17 1.38 14.95
CA THR A 90 3.82 2.42 15.77
C THR A 90 2.97 2.80 16.99
N LEU A 91 1.67 2.99 16.82
CA LEU A 91 0.75 3.30 17.92
C LEU A 91 0.65 2.16 18.94
N ALA A 92 0.60 0.92 18.47
CA ALA A 92 0.59 -0.26 19.35
C ALA A 92 1.87 -0.34 20.20
N LEU A 93 3.03 -0.12 19.60
CA LEU A 93 4.31 -0.09 20.32
C LEU A 93 4.36 1.04 21.35
N ALA A 94 3.90 2.24 20.97
CA ALA A 94 3.83 3.37 21.89
C ALA A 94 2.90 3.09 23.09
N ALA A 95 1.74 2.49 22.85
CA ALA A 95 0.79 2.11 23.91
C ALA A 95 1.37 1.06 24.86
N LEU A 96 2.08 0.06 24.33
CA LEU A 96 2.74 -0.97 25.14
C LEU A 96 3.85 -0.39 26.02
N LEU A 97 4.69 0.49 25.45
CA LEU A 97 5.74 1.19 26.20
C LEU A 97 5.14 2.07 27.29
N TRP A 98 4.11 2.84 26.96
CA TRP A 98 3.39 3.68 27.91
C TRP A 98 2.82 2.86 29.08
N ALA A 99 2.08 1.79 28.77
CA ALA A 99 1.52 0.89 29.78
C ALA A 99 2.60 0.25 30.67
N GLY A 100 3.76 -0.10 30.09
CA GLY A 100 4.91 -0.62 30.81
C GLY A 100 5.50 0.38 31.80
N ILE A 101 5.74 1.61 31.36
CA ILE A 101 6.27 2.70 32.20
C ILE A 101 5.28 3.03 33.32
N ASP A 102 4.01 3.23 32.99
CA ASP A 102 2.94 3.57 33.93
C ASP A 102 2.77 2.49 35.02
N ARG A 103 2.84 1.21 34.62
CA ARG A 103 2.83 0.08 35.57
C ARG A 103 4.06 0.06 36.47
N LEU A 104 5.26 0.38 35.96
CA LEU A 104 6.48 0.44 36.75
C LEU A 104 6.46 1.58 37.77
N LEU A 105 6.02 2.78 37.34
CA LEU A 105 5.92 3.96 38.21
C LEU A 105 4.90 3.74 39.33
N ARG A 106 3.72 3.20 39.02
CA ARG A 106 2.71 2.87 40.03
C ARG A 106 3.21 1.85 41.07
N ARG A 107 3.98 0.84 40.63
CA ARG A 107 4.60 -0.12 41.55
C ARG A 107 5.61 0.52 42.51
N ARG A 108 6.41 1.48 42.03
CA ARG A 108 7.38 2.19 42.88
C ARG A 108 6.70 3.11 43.88
N ALA A 109 5.64 3.81 43.48
CA ALA A 109 4.88 4.69 44.37
C ALA A 109 4.25 3.93 45.56
N LEU A 110 3.74 2.71 45.32
CA LEU A 110 3.17 1.87 46.38
C LEU A 110 4.23 1.20 47.28
N GLY A 111 5.47 1.01 46.79
CA GLY A 111 6.56 0.39 47.55
C GLY A 111 7.32 1.33 48.49
N HIS A 112 7.17 2.65 48.35
CA HIS A 112 7.78 3.65 49.26
C HIS A 112 6.82 4.13 50.36
N GLY A 113 5.61 3.55 50.44
CA GLY A 113 4.63 3.83 51.49
C GLY A 113 4.79 3.01 52.77
N LYS A 114 6.00 2.49 53.09
CA LYS A 114 6.23 1.97 54.44
C LYS A 114 6.40 3.16 55.39
N SER A 115 5.38 3.36 56.20
CA SER A 115 5.35 4.37 57.25
C SER A 115 6.47 4.08 58.26
N PRO A 116 7.24 5.10 58.71
CA PRO A 116 8.19 4.94 59.82
C PRO A 116 7.52 4.59 61.17
N ALA A 117 6.19 4.43 61.21
CA ALA A 117 5.44 4.02 62.39
C ALA A 117 5.53 2.52 62.73
N ASP A 118 6.15 1.68 61.88
CA ASP A 118 6.30 0.23 62.14
C ASP A 118 7.63 -0.14 62.84
N GLU A 119 8.43 0.85 63.28
CA GLU A 119 9.71 0.63 63.99
C GLU A 119 9.68 0.98 65.50
N LEU A 120 8.49 1.11 66.11
CA LEU A 120 8.34 1.31 67.56
C LEU A 120 7.73 0.10 68.26
#